data_AF-A0A0Q6RAY0-F1
#
_entry.id   AF-A0A0Q6RAY0-F1
#
_cell.length_a   1.000
_cell.length_b   1.000
_cell.length_c   1.000
_cell.angle_alpha   90.00
_cell.angle_beta   90.00
_cell.angle_gamma   90.00
#
_symmetry.space_group_name_H-M   'P 1'
#
loop_
_entity.id
_entity.type
_entity.pdbx_description
1 polymer ?
#
loop_
_entity_poly.entity_id
_entity_poly.type
_entity_poly.pdbx_seq_one_letter_code
_entity_poly.pdbx_strand_id
1 'polypeptide(L)'
;MTISYAAEKFSDARRMLMLPHPHGENQSIANAFAECDHGLSDLNISSLSDDVQRLIAELRAIKSTAGLTDPDSIGLYKVKASLLTEDERFSFSSLVDELAYWFGQPL
;
A
#
# COMPACT_ATOMS: atom_id res chain seq x y z
N MET A 1 12.11 10.67 9.15
CA MET A 1 12.55 9.25 9.13
C MET A 1 13.38 8.98 7.89
N THR A 2 14.18 7.91 7.89
CA THR A 2 15.08 7.56 6.78
C THR A 2 14.38 6.63 5.79
N ILE A 3 14.91 6.56 4.56
CA ILE A 3 14.47 5.60 3.52
C ILE A 3 14.41 4.15 4.04
N SER A 4 15.21 3.82 5.06
CA SER A 4 15.20 2.50 5.73
C SER A 4 13.85 2.12 6.34
N TYR A 5 13.09 3.08 6.90
CA TYR A 5 11.77 2.76 7.48
C TYR A 5 10.74 2.51 6.38
N ALA A 6 10.76 3.31 5.31
CA ALA A 6 9.92 3.05 4.14
C ALA A 6 10.23 1.68 3.53
N ALA A 7 11.52 1.31 3.42
CA ALA A 7 11.95 0.02 2.91
C ALA A 7 11.37 -1.15 3.71
N GLU A 8 11.46 -1.10 5.04
CA GLU A 8 10.87 -2.10 5.94
C GLU A 8 9.36 -2.23 5.69
N LYS A 9 8.65 -1.10 5.67
CA LYS A 9 7.19 -1.07 5.57
C LYS A 9 6.66 -1.55 4.23
N PHE A 10 7.32 -1.19 3.12
CA PHE A 10 6.96 -1.72 1.81
C PHE A 10 7.35 -3.20 1.65
N SER A 11 8.40 -3.68 2.33
CA SER A 11 8.71 -5.11 2.38
C SER A 11 7.63 -5.92 3.11
N ASP A 12 7.16 -5.41 4.26
CA ASP A 12 6.04 -6.01 5.01
C ASP A 12 4.76 -6.03 4.17
N ALA A 13 4.40 -4.91 3.54
CA ALA A 13 3.24 -4.81 2.66
C ALA A 13 3.31 -5.83 1.51
N ARG A 14 4.47 -5.95 0.83
CA ARG A 14 4.69 -6.93 -0.24
C ARG A 14 4.48 -8.35 0.27
N ARG A 15 5.03 -8.69 1.44
CA ARG A 15 4.88 -10.03 2.04
C ARG A 15 3.41 -10.36 2.32
N MET A 16 2.63 -9.37 2.78
CA MET A 16 1.20 -9.54 3.03
C MET A 16 0.41 -9.85 1.76
N LEU A 17 0.89 -9.51 0.57
CA LEU A 17 0.18 -9.72 -0.70
C LEU A 17 0.61 -11.00 -1.45
N MET A 18 1.74 -11.61 -1.08
CA MET A 18 2.30 -12.78 -1.77
C MET A 18 1.82 -14.13 -1.21
N LEU A 19 1.08 -14.17 -0.11
CA LEU A 19 0.63 -15.41 0.51
C LEU A 19 -0.74 -15.82 -0.03
N PRO A 20 -1.01 -17.11 -0.29
CA PRO A 20 -2.38 -17.53 -0.61
C PRO A 20 -3.29 -17.21 0.58
N HIS A 21 -4.36 -16.45 0.32
CA HIS A 21 -5.31 -16.02 1.36
C HIS A 21 -6.66 -16.73 1.22
N PRO A 22 -6.75 -18.04 1.56
CA PRO A 22 -7.97 -18.82 1.34
C PRO A 22 -9.22 -18.24 2.04
N HIS A 23 -9.06 -17.41 3.08
CA HIS A 23 -10.17 -16.78 3.83
C HIS A 23 -9.89 -15.35 4.33
N GLY A 24 -8.87 -14.65 3.83
CA GLY A 24 -8.34 -13.42 4.49
C GLY A 24 -7.79 -12.34 3.54
N GLU A 25 -8.19 -12.37 2.28
CA GLU A 25 -7.61 -11.54 1.22
C GLU A 25 -7.83 -10.04 1.50
N ASN A 26 -9.05 -9.65 1.89
CA ASN A 26 -9.38 -8.27 2.22
C ASN A 26 -8.64 -7.76 3.47
N GLN A 27 -8.43 -8.63 4.47
CA GLN A 27 -7.68 -8.27 5.68
C GLN A 27 -6.20 -8.04 5.35
N SER A 28 -5.63 -8.87 4.48
CA SER A 28 -4.22 -8.78 4.09
C SER A 28 -3.96 -7.52 3.24
N ILE A 29 -4.88 -7.22 2.31
CA ILE A 29 -4.87 -5.96 1.55
C ILE A 29 -5.01 -4.76 2.50
N ALA A 30 -5.95 -4.79 3.45
CA ALA A 30 -6.14 -3.69 4.40
C ALA A 30 -4.91 -3.45 5.29
N ASN A 31 -4.21 -4.52 5.69
CA ASN A 31 -2.96 -4.39 6.44
C ASN A 31 -1.84 -3.80 5.56
N ALA A 32 -1.73 -4.26 4.31
CA ALA A 32 -0.78 -3.69 3.36
C ALA A 32 -1.06 -2.20 3.12
N PHE A 33 -2.32 -1.76 3.08
CA PHE A 33 -2.67 -0.35 2.99
C PHE A 33 -2.09 0.49 4.15
N ALA A 34 -2.20 -0.04 5.37
CA ALA A 34 -1.71 0.61 6.57
C ALA A 34 -0.18 0.67 6.59
N GLU A 35 0.52 -0.42 6.25
CA GLU A 35 1.98 -0.42 6.16
C GLU A 35 2.48 0.57 5.10
N CYS A 36 1.80 0.68 3.96
CA CYS A 36 2.12 1.72 2.97
C CYS A 36 2.01 3.14 3.54
N ASP A 37 0.99 3.45 4.37
CA ASP A 37 0.90 4.78 4.99
C ASP A 37 1.98 5.01 6.04
N HIS A 38 2.29 3.98 6.85
CA HIS A 38 3.40 4.04 7.78
C HIS A 38 4.71 4.33 7.07
N GLY A 39 4.99 3.65 5.94
CA GLY A 39 6.20 3.89 5.15
C GLY A 39 6.28 5.31 4.56
N LEU A 40 5.14 5.97 4.36
CA LEU A 40 5.06 7.29 3.72
C LEU A 40 4.83 8.45 4.70
N SER A 41 4.55 8.20 5.98
CA SER A 41 4.04 9.20 6.94
C SER A 41 4.95 10.42 7.11
N ASP A 42 6.27 10.21 7.09
CA ASP A 42 7.26 11.24 7.41
C ASP A 42 8.33 11.38 6.31
N LEU A 43 7.99 10.94 5.10
CA LEU A 43 8.88 10.99 3.95
C LEU A 43 8.60 12.25 3.13
N ASN A 44 9.65 13.01 2.80
CA ASN A 44 9.52 14.15 1.91
C ASN A 44 9.38 13.68 0.45
N ILE A 45 8.14 13.38 0.05
CA ILE A 45 7.82 12.87 -1.30
C ILE A 45 8.38 13.76 -2.41
N SER A 46 8.35 15.08 -2.22
CA SER A 46 8.86 16.05 -3.21
C SER A 46 10.37 15.97 -3.46
N SER A 47 11.11 15.27 -2.59
CA SER A 47 12.55 15.05 -2.76
C SER A 47 12.89 13.74 -3.47
N LEU A 48 11.89 12.91 -3.79
CA LEU A 48 12.09 11.66 -4.55
C LEU A 48 12.09 11.92 -6.06
N SER A 49 12.51 10.94 -6.85
CA SER A 49 12.39 11.01 -8.31
C SER A 49 10.92 11.05 -8.77
N ASP A 50 10.67 11.72 -9.89
CA ASP A 50 9.32 11.92 -10.45
C ASP A 50 8.57 10.59 -10.65
N ASP A 51 9.28 9.54 -11.06
CA ASP A 51 8.70 8.19 -11.22
C ASP A 51 8.14 7.65 -9.91
N VAL A 52 8.88 7.81 -8.80
CA VAL A 52 8.45 7.31 -7.49
C VAL A 52 7.31 8.15 -6.95
N GLN A 53 7.33 9.47 -7.21
CA GLN A 53 6.22 10.35 -6.87
C GLN A 53 4.94 9.91 -7.60
N ARG A 54 5.03 9.53 -8.88
CA ARG A 54 3.91 8.98 -9.66
C ARG A 54 3.39 7.67 -9.06
N LEU A 55 4.27 6.72 -8.74
CA LEU A 55 3.89 5.45 -8.10
C LEU A 55 3.17 5.67 -6.77
N ILE A 56 3.65 6.62 -5.95
CA ILE A 56 3.00 6.97 -4.68
C ILE A 56 1.63 7.62 -4.91
N ALA A 57 1.47 8.43 -5.95
CA ALA A 57 0.19 9.02 -6.30
C ALA A 57 -0.84 7.96 -6.73
N GLU A 58 -0.44 7.00 -7.56
CA GLU A 58 -1.27 5.87 -7.99
C GLU A 58 -1.65 4.99 -6.80
N LEU A 59 -0.69 4.69 -5.92
CA LEU A 59 -0.92 3.97 -4.66
C LEU A 59 -1.98 4.69 -3.82
N ARG A 60 -1.84 6.01 -3.61
CA ARG A 60 -2.82 6.80 -2.84
C ARG A 60 -4.21 6.79 -3.46
N ALA A 61 -4.31 6.82 -4.78
CA ALA A 61 -5.58 6.74 -5.49
C ALA A 61 -6.29 5.40 -5.22
N ILE A 62 -5.56 4.28 -5.34
CA ILE A 62 -6.11 2.94 -5.06
C ILE A 62 -6.51 2.80 -3.60
N LYS A 63 -5.76 3.35 -2.65
CA LYS A 63 -6.05 3.24 -1.22
C LYS A 63 -7.10 4.22 -0.70
N SER A 64 -7.57 5.15 -1.55
CA SER A 64 -8.46 6.22 -1.12
C SER A 64 -9.74 5.66 -0.49
N THR A 65 -10.02 6.10 0.73
CA THR A 65 -11.27 5.80 1.46
C THR A 65 -12.25 6.96 1.41
N ALA A 66 -11.98 8.00 0.60
CA ALA A 66 -12.84 9.16 0.48
C ALA A 66 -14.25 8.74 0.01
N GLY A 67 -15.27 9.17 0.75
CA GLY A 67 -16.67 8.85 0.45
C GLY A 67 -17.12 7.44 0.87
N LEU A 68 -16.25 6.63 1.47
CA LEU A 68 -16.64 5.34 2.04
C LEU A 68 -17.23 5.52 3.44
N THR A 69 -18.19 4.66 3.78
CA THR A 69 -18.74 4.52 5.13
C THR A 69 -18.42 3.14 5.68
N ASP A 70 -18.32 3.04 7.01
CA ASP A 70 -18.03 1.79 7.72
C ASP A 70 -19.18 1.49 8.70
N PRO A 71 -20.36 1.08 8.19
CA PRO A 71 -21.54 0.83 9.04
C PRO A 71 -21.32 -0.32 10.02
N ASP A 72 -20.47 -1.29 9.67
CA ASP A 72 -20.21 -2.49 10.47
C ASP A 72 -19.01 -2.32 11.43
N SER A 73 -18.37 -1.14 11.45
CA SER A 73 -17.19 -0.84 12.28
C SER A 73 -16.02 -1.81 12.08
N ILE A 74 -15.79 -2.23 10.84
CA ILE A 74 -14.73 -3.18 10.46
C ILE A 74 -13.42 -2.49 10.05
N GLY A 75 -13.45 -1.16 9.85
CA GLY A 75 -12.38 -0.31 9.38
C GLY A 75 -12.48 0.02 7.88
N LEU A 76 -12.30 1.30 7.53
CA LEU A 76 -12.42 1.79 6.14
C LEU A 76 -11.46 1.10 5.15
N TYR A 77 -10.29 0.65 5.59
CA TYR A 77 -9.38 -0.12 4.73
C TYR A 77 -9.88 -1.52 4.41
N LYS A 78 -10.62 -2.17 5.32
CA LYS A 78 -11.28 -3.45 5.00
C LYS A 78 -12.44 -3.23 4.05
N VAL A 79 -13.22 -2.16 4.24
CA VAL A 79 -14.26 -1.76 3.29
C VAL A 79 -13.65 -1.52 1.91
N LYS A 80 -12.60 -0.68 1.80
CA LYS A 80 -11.93 -0.41 0.52
C LYS A 80 -11.36 -1.67 -0.11
N ALA A 81 -10.69 -2.54 0.65
CA ALA A 81 -10.16 -3.80 0.15
C ALA A 81 -11.24 -4.72 -0.43
N SER A 82 -12.42 -4.75 0.19
CA SER A 82 -13.56 -5.53 -0.31
C SER A 82 -14.18 -4.99 -1.60
N LEU A 83 -13.97 -3.70 -1.89
CA LEU A 83 -14.47 -3.03 -3.08
C LEU A 83 -13.49 -3.04 -4.25
N LEU A 84 -12.24 -3.46 -4.05
CA LEU A 84 -11.27 -3.54 -5.14
C LEU A 84 -11.66 -4.61 -6.16
N THR A 85 -11.62 -4.25 -7.43
CA THR A 85 -11.66 -5.21 -8.53
C THR A 85 -10.39 -6.07 -8.56
N GLU A 86 -10.41 -7.17 -9.31
CA GLU A 86 -9.22 -8.01 -9.52
C GLU A 86 -8.08 -7.21 -10.18
N ASP A 87 -8.39 -6.37 -11.16
CA ASP A 87 -7.42 -5.50 -11.82
C ASP A 87 -6.81 -4.48 -10.86
N GLU A 88 -7.60 -3.89 -9.96
CA GLU A 88 -7.11 -2.97 -8.93
C GLU A 88 -6.23 -3.70 -7.90
N ARG A 89 -6.56 -4.95 -7.54
CA ARG A 89 -5.72 -5.78 -6.64
C ARG A 89 -4.39 -6.13 -7.27
N PHE A 90 -4.39 -6.47 -8.56
CA PHE A 90 -3.17 -6.73 -9.32
C PHE A 90 -2.31 -5.47 -9.44
N SER A 91 -2.94 -4.33 -9.75
CA SER A 91 -2.26 -3.03 -9.83
C SER A 91 -1.67 -2.62 -8.48
N PHE A 92 -2.43 -2.79 -7.40
CA PHE A 92 -1.94 -2.55 -6.04
C PHE A 92 -0.71 -3.40 -5.70
N SER A 93 -0.77 -4.69 -6.01
CA SER A 93 0.34 -5.62 -5.75
C SER A 93 1.60 -5.24 -6.54
N SER A 94 1.43 -4.84 -7.81
CA SER A 94 2.54 -4.36 -8.65
C SER A 94 3.16 -3.08 -8.10
N LEU A 95 2.35 -2.08 -7.72
CA LEU A 95 2.83 -0.83 -7.14
C LEU A 95 3.60 -1.05 -5.84
N VAL A 96 3.10 -1.92 -4.96
CA VAL A 96 3.78 -2.26 -3.70
C VAL A 96 5.13 -2.95 -3.98
N ASP A 97 5.20 -3.83 -4.96
CA ASP A 97 6.45 -4.50 -5.34
C ASP A 97 7.49 -3.51 -5.89
N GLU A 98 7.08 -2.62 -6.79
CA GLU A 98 7.94 -1.58 -7.36
C GLU A 98 8.47 -0.61 -6.30
N LEU A 99 7.62 -0.17 -5.37
CA LEU A 99 8.02 0.70 -4.28
C LEU A 99 8.92 -0.02 -3.27
N ALA A 100 8.63 -1.28 -2.94
CA ALA A 100 9.49 -2.10 -2.10
C ALA A 100 10.89 -2.28 -2.72
N TYR A 101 10.95 -2.52 -4.04
CA TYR A 101 12.21 -2.60 -4.76
C TYR A 101 12.98 -1.29 -4.72
N TRP A 102 12.32 -0.16 -4.96
CA TRP A 102 12.94 1.16 -4.98
C TRP A 102 13.51 1.57 -3.62
N PHE A 103 12.70 1.46 -2.55
CA PHE A 103 13.16 1.81 -1.20
C PHE A 103 14.23 0.84 -0.66
N GLY A 104 14.28 -0.40 -1.18
CA GLY A 104 15.26 -1.41 -0.81
C GLY A 104 16.63 -1.27 -1.48
N GLN A 105 16.79 -0.36 -2.45
CA GLN A 105 18.10 -0.14 -3.09
C GLN A 105 19.09 0.54 -2.13
N PRO A 106 20.38 0.19 -2.15
CA PRO A 106 21.41 0.95 -1.45
C PRO A 106 21.53 2.36 -2.06
N LEU A 107 21.62 3.38 -1.18
CA LEU A 107 21.83 4.79 -1.54
C LEU A 107 23.24 5.06 -2.08
#